data_AF-A0A674IEL1-F1
#
_entry.id   AF-A0A674IEL1-F1
#
_cell.length_a   1.000
_cell.length_b   1.000
_cell.length_c   1.000
_cell.angle_alpha   90.00
_cell.angle_beta   90.00
_cell.angle_gamma   90.00
#
_symmetry.space_group_name_H-M   'P 1'
#
loop_
_entity.id
_entity.type
_entity.pdbx_description
1 polymer ?
#
loop_
_entity_poly.entity_id
_entity_poly.type
_entity_poly.pdbx_seq_one_letter_code
_entity_poly.pdbx_strand_id
1 'polypeptide(L)'
;ALKGVRTSDSSASMACTRPLISVYSKKGEVSGKNVTMPAVFKAPIRPDIVNFVHTNLPKNNRQPYAVSELAGHQTSAESWGTGRAVARIPQVRGGGTHRSGQGAFGNMCRGGRIVNTTQKRYAICSALAASALPALVMSKGHRIEEVPELPLVVEDKVEGYKKTKEAVLLLKKLKAWNDIKKVYASQHMRAGKGKMRNRHRIQRRGPCIIYNEDNGIIKAFRNIPGITLLNVNKLNLLRLAPGGHVGRFCIWTESAFCKLDELYSTWHKPATLKSDYKVPTSQFPGSYLSLTLISEKRYSVEEGRKGTATPSAKGLGVGKGNGWWGN
;
A
#
# COMPACT_ATOMS: atom_id res chain seq x y z
N ALA A 1 19.00 -19.57 -47.81
CA ALA A 1 19.29 -18.45 -46.91
C ALA A 1 18.07 -17.53 -46.82
N LEU A 2 17.16 -17.82 -45.90
CA LEU A 2 15.98 -16.98 -45.63
C LEU A 2 16.21 -16.29 -44.28
N LYS A 3 16.62 -15.02 -44.34
CA LYS A 3 16.72 -14.15 -43.16
C LYS A 3 15.30 -13.93 -42.65
N GLY A 4 14.96 -14.61 -41.55
CA GLY A 4 13.75 -14.36 -40.79
C GLY A 4 13.69 -12.89 -40.39
N VAL A 5 12.61 -12.24 -40.83
CA VAL A 5 12.19 -10.90 -40.41
C VAL A 5 12.09 -10.93 -38.89
N ARG A 6 12.97 -10.20 -38.20
CA ARG A 6 12.83 -9.95 -36.76
C ARG A 6 11.61 -9.06 -36.60
N THR A 7 10.47 -9.67 -36.27
CA THR A 7 9.33 -8.95 -35.73
C THR A 7 9.81 -8.19 -34.51
N SER A 8 9.69 -6.87 -34.56
CA SER A 8 9.92 -5.99 -33.42
C SER A 8 8.91 -6.36 -32.33
N ASP A 9 9.38 -7.10 -31.33
CA ASP A 9 8.57 -7.53 -30.18
C ASP A 9 8.08 -6.32 -29.38
N SER A 10 6.85 -5.94 -29.69
CA SER A 10 6.01 -4.94 -29.02
C SER A 10 5.40 -5.48 -27.72
N SER A 11 6.09 -6.37 -27.02
CA SER A 11 5.56 -7.11 -25.87
C SER A 11 6.15 -6.65 -24.53
N ALA A 12 5.90 -5.40 -24.16
CA ALA A 12 6.19 -4.91 -22.80
C ALA A 12 4.98 -4.18 -22.20
N SER A 13 4.10 -4.96 -21.58
CA SER A 13 3.12 -4.59 -20.53
C SER A 13 2.43 -3.22 -20.67
N MET A 14 1.28 -3.21 -21.37
CA MET A 14 0.33 -2.09 -21.40
C MET A 14 -0.45 -1.96 -20.08
N ALA A 15 0.19 -1.41 -19.04
CA ALA A 15 -0.51 -0.97 -17.81
C ALA A 15 -0.23 0.52 -17.52
N CYS A 16 0.03 1.31 -18.55
CA CYS A 16 0.31 2.73 -18.45
C CYS A 16 -0.59 3.45 -19.44
N THR A 17 -1.52 4.24 -18.92
CA THR A 17 -2.53 4.96 -19.70
C THR A 17 -1.94 6.11 -20.53
N ARG A 18 -0.73 6.60 -20.22
CA ARG A 18 -0.07 7.70 -20.94
C ARG A 18 1.46 7.61 -20.89
N PRO A 19 2.17 7.55 -22.04
CA PRO A 19 3.64 7.51 -22.05
C PRO A 19 4.31 8.84 -21.65
N LEU A 20 3.61 9.96 -21.83
CA LEU A 20 4.06 11.32 -21.49
C LEU A 20 3.11 11.92 -20.45
N ILE A 21 3.68 12.60 -19.46
CA ILE A 21 2.97 13.26 -18.35
C ILE A 21 3.26 14.75 -18.41
N SER A 22 2.22 15.57 -18.23
CA SER A 22 2.37 17.02 -18.23
C SER A 22 2.87 17.54 -16.89
N VAL A 23 3.75 18.54 -16.93
CA VAL A 23 4.22 19.24 -15.72
C VAL A 23 3.31 20.41 -15.43
N TYR A 24 2.86 20.55 -14.19
CA TYR A 24 1.98 21.63 -13.75
C TYR A 24 2.78 22.77 -13.12
N SER A 25 2.43 23.99 -13.52
CA SER A 25 2.96 25.22 -12.95
C SER A 25 2.39 25.50 -11.56
N LYS A 26 2.96 26.50 -10.86
CA LYS A 26 2.45 26.97 -9.56
C LYS A 26 0.98 27.40 -9.57
N LYS A 27 0.46 27.79 -10.75
CA LYS A 27 -0.92 28.23 -10.93
C LYS A 27 -1.90 27.08 -11.10
N GLY A 28 -1.42 25.84 -11.27
CA GLY A 28 -2.23 24.66 -11.55
C GLY A 28 -2.53 24.46 -13.04
N GLU A 29 -1.88 25.23 -13.91
CA GLU A 29 -1.96 25.12 -15.37
C GLU A 29 -0.77 24.30 -15.91
N VAL A 30 -0.95 23.65 -17.06
CA VAL A 30 0.13 22.91 -17.74
C VAL A 30 1.22 23.89 -18.19
N SER A 31 2.47 23.63 -17.81
CA SER A 31 3.62 24.50 -18.11
C SER A 31 4.17 24.36 -19.53
N GLY A 32 3.59 23.46 -20.33
CA GLY A 32 4.04 23.10 -21.68
C GLY A 32 5.18 22.08 -21.71
N LYS A 33 5.78 21.75 -20.56
CA LYS A 33 6.77 20.67 -20.43
C LYS A 33 6.09 19.33 -20.24
N ASN A 34 6.64 18.30 -20.87
CA ASN A 34 6.24 16.91 -20.68
C ASN A 34 7.43 16.06 -20.24
N VAL A 35 7.18 15.12 -19.33
CA VAL A 35 8.19 14.15 -18.87
C VAL A 35 7.71 12.75 -19.22
N THR A 36 8.63 11.90 -19.66
CA THR A 36 8.34 10.49 -19.95
C THR A 36 8.04 9.73 -18.66
N MET A 37 7.05 8.84 -18.66
CA MET A 37 6.74 8.07 -17.46
C MET A 37 7.87 7.08 -17.12
N PRO A 38 8.43 7.14 -15.90
CA PRO A 38 9.46 6.21 -15.45
C PRO A 38 8.99 4.75 -15.48
N ALA A 39 9.90 3.83 -15.79
CA ALA A 39 9.59 2.41 -15.90
C ALA A 39 9.08 1.79 -14.59
N VAL A 40 9.46 2.37 -13.44
CA VAL A 40 9.01 1.91 -12.11
C VAL A 40 7.49 1.96 -11.94
N PHE A 41 6.77 2.84 -12.65
CA PHE A 41 5.31 2.91 -12.59
C PHE A 41 4.62 1.78 -13.34
N LYS A 42 5.35 1.08 -14.22
CA LYS A 42 4.88 -0.12 -14.92
C LYS A 42 5.26 -1.42 -14.20
N ALA A 43 5.89 -1.32 -13.03
CA ALA A 43 6.25 -2.49 -12.24
C ALA A 43 4.99 -3.25 -11.76
N PRO A 44 5.06 -4.58 -11.61
CA PRO A 44 3.94 -5.38 -11.10
C PRO A 44 3.55 -4.95 -9.69
N ILE A 45 2.24 -4.80 -9.45
CA ILE A 45 1.69 -4.44 -8.14
C ILE A 45 1.45 -5.72 -7.34
N ARG A 46 2.29 -5.97 -6.33
CA ARG A 46 2.19 -7.11 -5.41
C ARG A 46 1.77 -6.68 -4.01
N PRO A 47 0.46 -6.63 -3.71
CA PRO A 47 -0.02 -6.17 -2.40
C PRO A 47 0.38 -7.11 -1.25
N ASP A 48 0.58 -8.39 -1.55
CA ASP A 48 1.06 -9.41 -0.63
C ASP A 48 2.50 -9.14 -0.14
N ILE A 49 3.43 -8.85 -1.06
CA ILE A 49 4.80 -8.45 -0.71
C ILE A 49 4.78 -7.14 0.08
N VAL A 50 3.99 -6.15 -0.37
CA VAL A 50 3.89 -4.86 0.32
C VAL A 50 3.41 -5.07 1.76
N ASN A 51 2.38 -5.88 1.97
CA ASN A 51 1.86 -6.17 3.30
C ASN A 51 2.86 -6.95 4.16
N PHE A 52 3.54 -7.95 3.60
CA PHE A 52 4.57 -8.72 4.30
C PHE A 52 5.72 -7.83 4.79
N VAL A 53 6.26 -7.00 3.89
CA VAL A 53 7.35 -6.08 4.21
C VAL A 53 6.88 -4.98 5.18
N HIS A 54 5.69 -4.40 4.96
CA HIS A 54 5.10 -3.41 5.85
C HIS A 54 4.75 -3.99 7.23
N THR A 55 4.45 -5.27 7.36
CA THR A 55 4.18 -5.87 8.68
C THR A 55 5.46 -5.99 9.51
N ASN A 56 6.59 -6.24 8.85
CA ASN A 56 7.86 -6.49 9.53
C ASN A 56 8.72 -5.24 9.73
N LEU A 57 8.72 -4.28 8.79
CA LEU A 57 9.51 -3.04 8.92
C LEU A 57 9.19 -2.18 10.16
N PRO A 58 7.92 -1.94 10.54
CA PRO A 58 7.57 -1.15 11.72
C PRO A 58 8.01 -1.81 13.03
N LYS A 59 8.19 -3.14 13.05
CA LYS A 59 8.66 -3.86 14.24
C LYS A 59 10.06 -3.40 14.66
N ASN A 60 10.86 -2.90 13.70
CA ASN A 60 12.21 -2.39 13.93
C ASN A 60 12.22 -1.04 14.65
N ASN A 61 11.11 -0.29 14.66
CA ASN A 61 10.99 0.99 15.37
C ASN A 61 10.32 0.84 16.75
N ARG A 62 10.18 -0.38 17.26
CA ARG A 62 9.62 -0.61 18.59
C ARG A 62 10.71 -0.41 19.63
N GLN A 63 10.38 0.34 20.68
CA GLN A 63 11.21 0.37 21.88
C GLN A 63 11.00 -0.93 22.67
N PRO A 64 12.07 -1.60 23.12
CA PRO A 64 11.95 -2.78 23.96
C PRO A 64 11.27 -2.39 25.27
N TYR A 65 10.45 -3.28 25.80
CA TYR A 65 9.82 -3.15 27.11
C TYR A 65 9.84 -4.52 27.76
N ALA A 66 10.16 -4.57 29.04
CA ALA A 66 10.16 -5.78 29.84
C ALA A 66 9.51 -5.46 31.19
N VAL A 67 9.02 -6.50 31.86
CA VAL A 67 8.75 -6.43 33.29
C VAL A 67 10.08 -6.47 34.04
N SER A 68 10.11 -6.05 35.30
CA SER A 68 11.30 -6.23 36.13
C SER A 68 11.65 -7.73 36.20
N GLU A 69 12.93 -8.05 36.03
CA GLU A 69 13.44 -9.42 36.12
C GLU A 69 13.12 -10.08 37.47
N LEU A 70 13.13 -9.28 38.55
CA LEU A 70 12.82 -9.74 39.90
C LEU A 70 11.31 -9.76 40.19
N ALA A 71 10.45 -9.32 39.26
CA ALA A 71 9.01 -9.30 39.49
C ALA A 71 8.48 -10.73 39.68
N GLY A 72 7.87 -10.99 40.84
CA GLY A 72 7.40 -12.33 41.22
C GLY A 72 8.48 -13.26 41.79
N HIS A 73 9.76 -12.90 41.71
CA HIS A 73 10.90 -13.65 42.28
C HIS A 73 11.41 -13.08 43.61
N GLN A 74 10.87 -11.95 44.07
CA GLN A 74 11.19 -11.33 45.36
C GLN A 74 10.62 -12.10 46.57
N THR A 75 9.86 -13.18 46.33
CA THR A 75 9.22 -13.97 47.38
C THR A 75 9.87 -15.35 47.49
N SER A 76 10.33 -15.69 48.70
CA SER A 76 10.77 -17.05 49.02
C SER A 76 9.56 -17.98 49.05
N ALA A 77 9.44 -18.83 48.04
CA ALA A 77 8.35 -19.77 47.87
C ALA A 77 8.91 -21.13 47.46
N GLU A 78 8.39 -22.20 48.08
CA GLU A 78 8.80 -23.57 47.81
C GLU A 78 7.54 -24.42 47.57
N SER A 79 7.62 -25.40 46.67
CA SER A 79 6.50 -26.31 46.47
C SER A 79 6.32 -27.17 47.70
N TRP A 80 5.08 -27.32 48.17
CA TRP A 80 4.78 -28.22 49.28
C TRP A 80 4.78 -29.71 48.86
N GLY A 81 5.14 -30.00 47.62
CA GLY A 81 5.22 -31.37 47.09
C GLY A 81 3.84 -32.02 46.90
N THR A 82 3.81 -33.34 46.88
CA THR A 82 2.60 -34.16 46.85
C THR A 82 2.22 -34.60 48.25
N GLY A 83 0.92 -34.80 48.53
CA GLY A 83 0.43 -35.29 49.83
C GLY A 83 -0.43 -34.28 50.61
N ARG A 84 -0.53 -33.04 50.12
CA ARG A 84 -1.56 -32.07 50.52
C ARG A 84 -2.52 -31.88 49.35
N ALA A 85 -3.80 -31.63 49.61
CA ALA A 85 -4.83 -31.45 48.58
C ALA A 85 -4.71 -30.09 47.85
N VAL A 86 -3.51 -29.72 47.42
CA VAL A 86 -3.18 -28.44 46.78
C VAL A 86 -2.24 -28.68 45.60
N ALA A 87 -2.34 -27.86 44.56
CA ALA A 87 -1.50 -27.97 43.37
C ALA A 87 -0.01 -27.80 43.68
N ARG A 88 0.85 -28.48 42.90
CA ARG A 88 2.32 -28.52 43.06
C ARG A 88 3.05 -27.21 42.74
N ILE A 89 2.35 -26.08 42.71
CA ILE A 89 2.91 -24.76 42.42
C ILE A 89 3.69 -24.28 43.67
N PRO A 90 4.87 -23.64 43.51
CA PRO A 90 5.63 -23.09 44.64
C PRO A 90 4.82 -22.11 45.50
N GLN A 91 4.78 -22.31 46.83
CA GLN A 91 3.99 -21.51 47.78
C GLN A 91 4.86 -20.68 48.74
N VAL A 92 4.43 -19.44 49.02
CA VAL A 92 5.13 -18.51 49.94
C VAL A 92 5.24 -19.09 51.36
N ARG A 93 6.44 -19.06 51.94
CA ARG A 93 6.75 -19.60 53.29
C ARG A 93 6.26 -18.67 54.43
N GLY A 94 6.29 -19.14 55.68
CA GLY A 94 5.93 -18.38 56.89
C GLY A 94 4.45 -18.48 57.30
N GLY A 95 4.01 -17.60 58.22
CA GLY A 95 2.63 -17.52 58.72
C GLY A 95 2.30 -16.14 59.33
N GLY A 96 1.04 -15.91 59.69
CA GLY A 96 0.58 -14.63 60.29
C GLY A 96 0.21 -13.53 59.30
N THR A 97 0.32 -13.79 57.98
CA THR A 97 -0.17 -12.89 56.93
C THR A 97 -0.99 -13.66 55.91
N HIS A 98 -1.93 -13.00 55.24
CA HIS A 98 -2.75 -13.61 54.18
C HIS A 98 -1.95 -14.05 52.93
N ARG A 99 -0.66 -13.71 52.85
CA ARG A 99 0.20 -13.99 51.71
C ARG A 99 0.89 -15.35 51.79
N SER A 100 1.09 -15.90 52.99
CA SER A 100 1.68 -17.23 53.21
C SER A 100 0.77 -18.32 52.61
N GLY A 101 1.32 -19.19 51.74
CA GLY A 101 0.57 -20.28 51.08
C GLY A 101 0.08 -20.09 49.61
N GLN A 102 0.49 -19.03 48.88
CA GLN A 102 0.02 -18.73 47.49
C GLN A 102 1.06 -19.01 46.36
N GLY A 103 0.65 -19.27 45.10
CA GLY A 103 1.48 -19.77 43.96
C GLY A 103 2.22 -18.76 43.01
N ALA A 104 3.27 -19.17 42.26
CA ALA A 104 4.11 -18.34 41.34
C ALA A 104 4.79 -19.04 40.09
N PHE A 105 5.38 -18.27 39.13
CA PHE A 105 6.43 -18.61 38.09
C PHE A 105 6.15 -19.09 36.60
N GLY A 106 5.00 -18.92 35.93
CA GLY A 106 4.79 -19.46 34.54
C GLY A 106 5.07 -18.52 33.33
N ASN A 107 5.66 -19.02 32.22
CA ASN A 107 5.98 -18.25 30.98
C ASN A 107 6.07 -19.08 29.66
N MET A 108 5.31 -18.77 28.59
CA MET A 108 5.45 -19.49 27.30
C MET A 108 5.48 -18.59 26.03
N CYS A 109 6.72 -18.38 25.58
CA CYS A 109 7.27 -18.11 24.23
C CYS A 109 7.03 -16.77 23.49
N ARG A 110 8.09 -16.22 22.83
CA ARG A 110 8.04 -15.60 21.47
C ARG A 110 9.42 -15.22 20.86
N GLY A 111 9.59 -15.41 19.53
CA GLY A 111 10.70 -14.89 18.70
C GLY A 111 10.21 -14.21 17.39
N GLY A 112 11.04 -13.38 16.74
CA GLY A 112 10.69 -12.64 15.51
C GLY A 112 11.88 -12.40 14.55
N ARG A 113 11.63 -12.49 13.23
CA ARG A 113 12.61 -12.55 12.12
C ARG A 113 12.84 -11.22 11.36
N ILE A 114 13.95 -11.13 10.62
CA ILE A 114 14.45 -10.00 9.79
C ILE A 114 13.99 -10.12 8.31
N VAL A 115 13.90 -9.00 7.55
CA VAL A 115 13.42 -8.92 6.14
C VAL A 115 14.53 -8.58 5.13
N ASN A 116 14.52 -9.23 3.97
CA ASN A 116 15.50 -9.08 2.88
C ASN A 116 15.43 -7.73 2.13
N THR A 117 16.55 -7.28 1.56
CA THR A 117 16.70 -6.02 0.82
C THR A 117 15.93 -6.01 -0.51
N THR A 118 15.99 -7.09 -1.29
CA THR A 118 15.28 -7.22 -2.57
C THR A 118 13.77 -7.12 -2.41
N GLN A 119 13.21 -7.75 -1.37
CA GLN A 119 11.78 -7.66 -1.05
C GLN A 119 11.36 -6.23 -0.67
N LYS A 120 12.21 -5.50 0.07
CA LYS A 120 11.96 -4.07 0.39
C LYS A 120 11.92 -3.23 -0.88
N ARG A 121 12.87 -3.45 -1.81
CA ARG A 121 12.93 -2.71 -3.08
C ARG A 121 11.71 -3.02 -3.97
N TYR A 122 11.32 -4.30 -4.08
CA TYR A 122 10.09 -4.70 -4.79
C TYR A 122 8.87 -4.01 -4.18
N ALA A 123 8.69 -4.07 -2.85
CA ALA A 123 7.56 -3.43 -2.19
C ALA A 123 7.45 -1.92 -2.52
N ILE A 124 8.58 -1.21 -2.62
CA ILE A 124 8.59 0.19 -3.03
C ILE A 124 8.15 0.34 -4.49
N CYS A 125 8.67 -0.47 -5.42
CA CYS A 125 8.24 -0.44 -6.83
C CYS A 125 6.74 -0.68 -6.97
N SER A 126 6.19 -1.69 -6.29
CA SER A 126 4.75 -1.96 -6.30
C SER A 126 3.92 -0.81 -5.70
N ALA A 127 4.42 -0.15 -4.65
CA ALA A 127 3.75 1.00 -4.06
C ALA A 127 3.75 2.24 -4.98
N LEU A 128 4.84 2.44 -5.74
CA LEU A 128 4.95 3.51 -6.73
C LEU A 128 4.04 3.26 -7.94
N ALA A 129 4.07 2.06 -8.52
CA ALA A 129 3.16 1.69 -9.61
C ALA A 129 1.69 1.89 -9.21
N ALA A 130 1.34 1.50 -7.99
CA ALA A 130 -0.02 1.68 -7.49
C ALA A 130 -0.43 3.15 -7.25
N SER A 131 0.51 4.09 -7.06
CA SER A 131 0.19 5.51 -6.89
C SER A 131 -0.11 6.22 -8.20
N ALA A 132 0.25 5.62 -9.35
CA ALA A 132 -0.12 6.11 -10.67
C ALA A 132 -1.57 5.75 -11.07
N LEU A 133 -2.17 4.73 -10.44
CA LEU A 133 -3.49 4.23 -10.82
C LEU A 133 -4.60 4.96 -10.03
N PRO A 134 -5.48 5.75 -10.69
CA PRO A 134 -6.53 6.50 -10.01
C PRO A 134 -7.46 5.62 -9.17
N ALA A 135 -7.85 4.46 -9.69
CA ALA A 135 -8.72 3.51 -8.99
C ALA A 135 -8.15 3.07 -7.63
N LEU A 136 -6.84 2.76 -7.57
CA LEU A 136 -6.19 2.35 -6.32
C LEU A 136 -6.08 3.52 -5.34
N VAL A 137 -5.77 4.72 -5.83
CA VAL A 137 -5.68 5.94 -4.99
C VAL A 137 -7.04 6.34 -4.41
N MET A 138 -8.10 6.24 -5.21
CA MET A 138 -9.49 6.46 -4.75
C MET A 138 -9.93 5.38 -3.77
N SER A 139 -9.61 4.10 -4.02
CA SER A 139 -9.97 2.99 -3.11
C SER A 139 -9.35 3.15 -1.72
N LYS A 140 -8.14 3.71 -1.63
CA LYS A 140 -7.50 4.08 -0.36
C LYS A 140 -8.29 5.17 0.37
N GLY A 141 -9.06 5.96 -0.38
CA GLY A 141 -9.95 7.02 0.08
C GLY A 141 -9.32 8.41 0.06
N HIS A 142 -8.38 8.66 -0.86
CA HIS A 142 -7.94 10.03 -1.15
C HIS A 142 -9.00 10.76 -1.99
N ARG A 143 -9.14 12.07 -1.79
CA ARG A 143 -10.03 12.93 -2.60
C ARG A 143 -9.26 13.47 -3.80
N ILE A 144 -9.41 12.80 -4.95
CA ILE A 144 -8.70 13.13 -6.19
C ILE A 144 -9.66 13.36 -7.36
N GLU A 145 -10.95 13.61 -7.10
CA GLU A 145 -11.98 13.74 -8.13
C GLU A 145 -11.72 14.92 -9.10
N GLU A 146 -11.15 16.01 -8.59
CA GLU A 146 -10.83 17.22 -9.37
C GLU A 146 -9.34 17.30 -9.79
N VAL A 147 -8.52 16.30 -9.45
CA VAL A 147 -7.08 16.32 -9.77
C VAL A 147 -6.90 16.06 -11.27
N PRO A 148 -6.12 16.88 -11.99
CA PRO A 148 -6.12 16.84 -13.45
C PRO A 148 -5.42 15.60 -14.03
N GLU A 149 -4.38 15.09 -13.36
CA GLU A 149 -3.59 13.96 -13.83
C GLU A 149 -2.94 13.18 -12.67
N LEU A 150 -2.74 11.88 -12.88
CA LEU A 150 -1.96 10.99 -12.02
C LEU A 150 -0.97 10.17 -12.85
N PRO A 151 0.31 10.06 -12.43
CA PRO A 151 0.97 10.78 -11.34
C PRO A 151 0.98 12.30 -11.52
N LEU A 152 0.77 13.06 -10.43
CA LEU A 152 0.77 14.52 -10.49
C LEU A 152 2.21 15.06 -10.38
N VAL A 153 2.68 15.77 -11.40
CA VAL A 153 4.03 16.35 -11.46
C VAL A 153 3.97 17.87 -11.48
N VAL A 154 4.78 18.55 -10.66
CA VAL A 154 4.84 20.01 -10.53
C VAL A 154 6.25 20.55 -10.81
N GLU A 155 6.35 21.80 -11.24
CA GLU A 155 7.64 22.46 -11.47
C GLU A 155 8.56 22.48 -10.24
N ASP A 156 9.88 22.39 -10.46
CA ASP A 156 10.90 22.42 -9.41
C ASP A 156 10.92 23.71 -8.57
N LYS A 157 10.31 24.79 -9.08
CA LYS A 157 10.17 26.03 -8.31
C LYS A 157 9.36 25.86 -7.01
N VAL A 158 8.65 24.73 -6.84
CA VAL A 158 7.97 24.36 -5.59
C VAL A 158 8.98 23.96 -4.50
N GLU A 159 10.16 23.46 -4.85
CA GLU A 159 11.20 23.06 -3.89
C GLU A 159 11.77 24.27 -3.11
N GLY A 160 11.75 25.45 -3.72
CA GLY A 160 12.22 26.71 -3.13
C GLY A 160 11.18 27.47 -2.30
N TYR A 161 10.01 26.89 -2.01
CA TYR A 161 8.99 27.56 -1.18
C TYR A 161 9.49 27.77 0.25
N LYS A 162 9.25 28.97 0.80
CA LYS A 162 9.65 29.32 2.16
C LYS A 162 8.47 29.46 3.11
N LYS A 163 7.30 29.87 2.61
CA LYS A 163 6.12 30.19 3.43
C LYS A 163 5.01 29.16 3.24
N THR A 164 4.34 28.81 4.34
CA THR A 164 3.19 27.88 4.30
C THR A 164 2.00 28.45 3.52
N LYS A 165 1.84 29.78 3.45
CA LYS A 165 0.79 30.42 2.64
C LYS A 165 0.89 30.04 1.16
N GLU A 166 2.11 30.03 0.61
CA GLU A 166 2.39 29.64 -0.78
C GLU A 166 2.10 28.16 -1.00
N ALA A 167 2.53 27.30 -0.07
CA ALA A 167 2.25 25.86 -0.09
C ALA A 167 0.74 25.54 -0.10
N VAL A 168 -0.05 26.23 0.75
CA VAL A 168 -1.50 26.09 0.78
C VAL A 168 -2.15 26.56 -0.52
N LEU A 169 -1.67 27.67 -1.09
CA LEU A 169 -2.18 28.20 -2.36
C LEU A 169 -1.94 27.21 -3.50
N LEU A 170 -0.75 26.62 -3.58
CA LEU A 170 -0.43 25.57 -4.56
C LEU A 170 -1.39 24.40 -4.46
N LEU A 171 -1.61 23.85 -3.26
CA LEU A 171 -2.49 22.68 -3.06
C LEU A 171 -3.95 22.97 -3.41
N LYS A 172 -4.41 24.22 -3.25
CA LYS A 172 -5.74 24.65 -3.71
C LYS A 172 -5.81 24.71 -5.24
N LYS A 173 -4.78 25.22 -5.89
CA LYS A 173 -4.69 25.31 -7.35
C LYS A 173 -4.61 23.93 -8.01
N LEU A 174 -3.84 23.01 -7.43
CA LEU A 174 -3.73 21.62 -7.86
C LEU A 174 -4.92 20.73 -7.45
N LYS A 175 -5.98 21.32 -6.88
CA LYS A 175 -7.18 20.61 -6.41
C LYS A 175 -6.97 19.53 -5.34
N ALA A 176 -5.77 19.45 -4.77
CA ALA A 176 -5.40 18.55 -3.68
C ALA A 176 -5.94 18.99 -2.30
N TRP A 177 -6.52 20.18 -2.19
CA TRP A 177 -6.98 20.75 -0.92
C TRP A 177 -8.15 19.99 -0.29
N ASN A 178 -9.01 19.35 -1.09
CA ASN A 178 -10.12 18.55 -0.59
C ASN A 178 -9.63 17.33 0.21
N ASP A 179 -8.49 16.74 -0.18
CA ASP A 179 -7.86 15.65 0.58
C ASP A 179 -7.33 16.14 1.94
N ILE A 180 -6.84 17.38 2.01
CA ILE A 180 -6.38 18.00 3.26
C ILE A 180 -7.57 18.38 4.15
N LYS A 181 -8.68 18.91 3.60
CA LYS A 181 -9.92 19.13 4.35
C LYS A 181 -10.41 17.83 5.01
N LYS A 182 -10.29 16.70 4.31
CA LYS A 182 -10.61 15.37 4.86
C LYS A 182 -9.70 14.99 6.04
N VAL A 183 -8.43 15.39 6.02
CA VAL A 183 -7.53 15.23 7.17
C VAL A 183 -8.01 16.06 8.36
N TYR A 184 -8.33 17.34 8.16
CA TYR A 184 -8.86 18.21 9.22
C TYR A 184 -10.13 17.61 9.85
N ALA A 185 -11.10 17.18 9.05
CA ALA A 185 -12.34 16.56 9.55
C ALA A 185 -12.11 15.25 10.31
N SER A 186 -11.00 14.55 10.05
CA SER A 186 -10.70 13.25 10.67
C SER A 186 -10.00 13.35 12.03
N GLN A 187 -9.64 14.55 12.48
CA GLN A 187 -8.92 14.74 13.73
C GLN A 187 -9.83 14.45 14.94
N HIS A 188 -9.49 13.42 15.70
CA HIS A 188 -10.23 13.06 16.90
C HIS A 188 -9.32 12.43 17.96
N MET A 189 -9.85 12.33 19.19
CA MET A 189 -9.16 11.69 20.30
C MET A 189 -9.14 10.18 20.14
N ARG A 190 -7.99 9.56 20.38
CA ARG A 190 -7.81 8.11 20.30
C ARG A 190 -8.59 7.42 21.43
N ALA A 191 -9.36 6.40 21.07
CA ALA A 191 -10.00 5.52 22.05
C ALA A 191 -8.97 4.65 22.81
N GLY A 192 -9.26 4.34 24.07
CA GLY A 192 -8.46 3.43 24.91
C GLY A 192 -7.23 4.06 25.59
N LYS A 193 -6.32 3.20 26.08
CA LYS A 193 -5.16 3.57 26.91
C LYS A 193 -4.04 4.29 26.16
N GLY A 194 -4.15 4.45 24.83
CA GLY A 194 -3.18 5.20 24.04
C GLY A 194 -3.10 6.68 24.45
N LYS A 195 -4.19 7.23 25.02
CA LYS A 195 -4.21 8.57 25.60
C LYS A 195 -3.16 8.71 26.70
N MET A 196 -3.06 7.76 27.62
CA MET A 196 -2.06 7.79 28.71
C MET A 196 -0.60 7.62 28.24
N ARG A 197 -0.37 7.24 26.98
CA ARG A 197 0.95 6.92 26.43
C ARG A 197 1.39 7.91 25.35
N ASN A 198 1.07 9.20 25.51
CA ASN A 198 1.40 10.29 24.58
C ASN A 198 0.89 10.10 23.13
N ARG A 199 -0.15 9.27 22.93
CA ARG A 199 -0.77 9.02 21.61
C ARG A 199 -2.24 9.46 21.60
N HIS A 200 -2.48 10.67 22.10
CA HIS A 200 -3.81 11.22 22.38
C HIS A 200 -4.69 11.41 21.14
N ARG A 201 -4.13 11.91 20.03
CA ARG A 201 -4.89 12.25 18.82
C ARG A 201 -4.53 11.35 17.64
N ILE A 202 -5.50 11.11 16.78
CA ILE A 202 -5.32 10.43 15.49
C ILE A 202 -5.97 11.23 14.37
N GLN A 203 -5.41 11.08 13.18
CA GLN A 203 -5.86 11.77 11.97
C GLN A 203 -5.49 10.93 10.74
N ARG A 204 -6.18 11.19 9.63
CA ARG A 204 -5.92 10.57 8.33
C ARG A 204 -4.56 11.01 7.77
N ARG A 205 -3.98 10.18 6.90
CA ARG A 205 -2.80 10.55 6.10
C ARG A 205 -3.30 11.20 4.80
N GLY A 206 -2.80 12.39 4.51
CA GLY A 206 -3.09 13.12 3.28
C GLY A 206 -2.01 12.87 2.21
N PRO A 207 -1.81 13.82 1.29
CA PRO A 207 -0.89 13.66 0.16
C PRO A 207 0.55 13.47 0.62
N CYS A 208 1.32 12.79 -0.21
CA CYS A 208 2.77 12.67 -0.08
C CYS A 208 3.44 13.57 -1.12
N ILE A 209 4.27 14.51 -0.70
CA ILE A 209 5.04 15.36 -1.60
C ILE A 209 6.45 14.77 -1.69
N ILE A 210 6.88 14.50 -2.92
CA ILE A 210 8.18 13.87 -3.20
C ILE A 210 9.03 14.86 -3.98
N TYR A 211 10.20 15.16 -3.42
CA TYR A 211 11.12 16.18 -3.92
C TYR A 211 12.54 15.61 -4.07
N ASN A 212 13.38 16.28 -4.85
CA ASN A 212 14.78 15.90 -5.02
C ASN A 212 15.66 16.62 -3.99
N GLU A 213 15.58 17.95 -3.93
CA GLU A 213 16.40 18.78 -3.05
C GLU A 213 15.56 19.61 -2.07
N ASP A 214 16.07 19.81 -0.86
CA ASP A 214 15.38 20.64 0.14
C ASP A 214 15.92 22.07 0.12
N ASN A 215 15.26 22.93 -0.64
CA ASN A 215 15.53 24.37 -0.71
C ASN A 215 14.57 25.21 0.14
N GLY A 216 13.88 24.59 1.10
CA GLY A 216 12.87 25.23 1.95
C GLY A 216 11.52 24.50 1.97
N ILE A 217 11.30 23.58 1.03
CA ILE A 217 10.06 22.80 0.89
C ILE A 217 9.64 22.13 2.20
N ILE A 218 10.59 21.59 2.98
CA ILE A 218 10.23 20.93 4.24
C ILE A 218 9.61 21.94 5.21
N LYS A 219 10.22 23.13 5.34
CA LYS A 219 9.73 24.17 6.26
C LYS A 219 8.39 24.73 5.79
N ALA A 220 8.17 24.86 4.49
CA ALA A 220 6.91 25.36 3.93
C ALA A 220 5.74 24.41 4.21
N PHE A 221 5.92 23.10 4.03
CA PHE A 221 4.84 22.11 4.09
C PHE A 221 4.66 21.43 5.46
N ARG A 222 5.67 21.38 6.34
CA ARG A 222 5.63 20.60 7.60
C ARG A 222 4.46 20.94 8.54
N ASN A 223 3.95 22.17 8.48
CA ASN A 223 2.88 22.65 9.37
C ASN A 223 1.48 22.24 8.90
N ILE A 224 1.33 21.78 7.66
CA ILE A 224 0.02 21.39 7.11
C ILE A 224 -0.27 19.95 7.55
N PRO A 225 -1.43 19.68 8.19
CA PRO A 225 -1.72 18.36 8.74
C PRO A 225 -1.89 17.32 7.63
N GLY A 226 -1.40 16.11 7.90
CA GLY A 226 -1.55 14.96 7.02
C GLY A 226 -0.58 14.89 5.84
N ILE A 227 0.14 15.97 5.53
CA ILE A 227 1.18 15.96 4.49
C ILE A 227 2.39 15.16 4.97
N THR A 228 2.96 14.36 4.07
CA THR A 228 4.26 13.72 4.28
C THR A 228 5.21 14.16 3.19
N LEU A 229 6.43 14.50 3.59
CA LEU A 229 7.50 14.91 2.71
C LEU A 229 8.47 13.72 2.58
N LEU A 230 8.87 13.39 1.36
CA LEU A 230 9.86 12.35 1.08
C LEU A 230 10.88 12.87 0.07
N ASN A 231 12.16 12.60 0.34
CA ASN A 231 13.20 12.76 -0.66
C ASN A 231 13.18 11.53 -1.60
N VAL A 232 13.26 11.75 -2.91
CA VAL A 232 13.26 10.69 -3.92
C VAL A 232 14.39 9.67 -3.74
N ASN A 233 15.55 10.10 -3.23
CA ASN A 233 16.69 9.20 -2.99
C ASN A 233 16.43 8.25 -1.80
N LYS A 234 15.54 8.64 -0.88
CA LYS A 234 15.25 7.93 0.38
C LYS A 234 13.76 7.63 0.52
N LEU A 235 13.19 6.96 -0.49
CA LEU A 235 11.79 6.51 -0.45
C LEU A 235 11.57 5.50 0.68
N ASN A 236 10.47 5.69 1.41
CA ASN A 236 10.11 4.85 2.55
C ASN A 236 8.76 4.17 2.34
N LEU A 237 8.75 2.84 2.36
CA LEU A 237 7.53 2.03 2.21
C LEU A 237 6.46 2.38 3.26
N LEU A 238 6.84 2.63 4.51
CA LEU A 238 5.90 2.97 5.59
C LEU A 238 5.15 4.28 5.34
N ARG A 239 5.74 5.15 4.52
CA ARG A 239 5.14 6.42 4.11
C ARG A 239 4.38 6.27 2.79
N LEU A 240 4.87 5.48 1.83
CA LEU A 240 4.20 5.27 0.54
C LEU A 240 2.97 4.35 0.64
N ALA A 241 3.02 3.31 1.47
CA ALA A 241 1.92 2.36 1.69
C ALA A 241 1.53 2.32 3.18
N PRO A 242 0.93 3.40 3.72
CA PRO A 242 0.61 3.49 5.14
C PRO A 242 -0.42 2.42 5.53
N GLY A 243 -0.09 1.58 6.51
CA GLY A 243 -0.96 0.47 6.94
C GLY A 243 -0.89 -0.75 6.02
N GLY A 244 0.10 -0.84 5.13
CA GLY A 244 0.31 -2.01 4.27
C GLY A 244 -0.56 -2.03 3.00
N HIS A 245 -1.51 -1.10 2.85
CA HIS A 245 -2.25 -0.94 1.59
C HIS A 245 -1.60 0.10 0.68
N VAL A 246 -1.51 -0.23 -0.61
CA VAL A 246 -0.96 0.61 -1.68
C VAL A 246 -1.94 1.73 -2.10
N GLY A 247 -1.51 2.61 -3.02
CA GLY A 247 -2.37 3.66 -3.57
C GLY A 247 -2.43 4.92 -2.71
N ARG A 248 -1.30 5.43 -2.21
CA ARG A 248 -1.26 6.75 -1.58
C ARG A 248 -1.18 7.84 -2.65
N PHE A 249 -1.92 8.94 -2.48
CA PHE A 249 -1.82 10.10 -3.36
C PHE A 249 -0.44 10.75 -3.22
N CYS A 250 0.33 10.77 -4.31
CA CYS A 250 1.69 11.31 -4.36
C CYS A 250 1.77 12.46 -5.37
N ILE A 251 2.42 13.55 -4.98
CA ILE A 251 2.71 14.73 -5.78
C ILE A 251 4.22 14.80 -5.94
N TRP A 252 4.70 14.88 -7.18
CA TRP A 252 6.11 14.83 -7.52
C TRP A 252 6.61 16.17 -8.03
N THR A 253 7.85 16.54 -7.71
CA THR A 253 8.55 17.61 -8.44
C THR A 253 9.14 17.05 -9.74
N GLU A 254 9.31 17.89 -10.75
CA GLU A 254 9.86 17.55 -12.07
C GLU A 254 11.20 16.80 -11.94
N SER A 255 12.15 17.38 -11.21
CA SER A 255 13.47 16.79 -10.93
C SER A 255 13.39 15.46 -10.19
N ALA A 256 12.50 15.34 -9.18
CA ALA A 256 12.29 14.08 -8.48
C ALA A 256 11.73 12.99 -9.40
N PHE A 257 10.83 13.37 -10.30
CA PHE A 257 10.20 12.45 -11.23
C PHE A 257 11.19 11.90 -12.25
N CYS A 258 12.02 12.76 -12.85
CA CYS A 258 13.10 12.34 -13.76
C CYS A 258 14.12 11.42 -13.08
N LYS A 259 14.47 11.71 -11.81
CA LYS A 259 15.46 10.92 -11.05
C LYS A 259 15.02 9.50 -10.72
N LEU A 260 13.73 9.18 -10.84
CA LEU A 260 13.24 7.79 -10.64
C LEU A 260 13.84 6.83 -11.67
N ASP A 261 14.07 7.27 -12.90
CA ASP A 261 14.71 6.44 -13.92
C ASP A 261 16.19 6.17 -13.60
N GLU A 262 16.90 7.08 -12.95
CA GLU A 262 18.27 6.79 -12.47
C GLU A 262 18.28 5.81 -11.27
N LEU A 263 17.27 5.91 -10.39
CA LEU A 263 17.17 5.14 -9.15
C LEU A 263 16.67 3.71 -9.31
N TYR A 264 15.78 3.48 -10.28
CA TYR A 264 15.16 2.17 -10.52
C TYR A 264 15.43 1.65 -11.93
N SER A 265 15.72 2.54 -12.88
CA SER A 265 16.01 2.25 -14.30
C SER A 265 14.93 1.47 -15.02
N THR A 266 15.19 1.24 -16.30
CA THR A 266 14.33 0.48 -17.19
C THR A 266 14.64 -1.02 -17.09
N TRP A 267 13.81 -1.89 -17.67
CA TRP A 267 14.17 -3.32 -17.71
C TRP A 267 15.41 -3.61 -18.55
N HIS A 268 15.76 -2.71 -19.47
CA HIS A 268 16.89 -2.87 -20.40
C HIS A 268 18.20 -2.29 -19.87
N LYS A 269 18.16 -1.36 -18.91
CA LYS A 269 19.33 -0.72 -18.33
C LYS A 269 19.38 -0.98 -16.82
N PRO A 270 20.53 -1.30 -16.22
CA PRO A 270 20.64 -1.39 -14.76
C PRO A 270 20.43 -0.01 -14.11
N ALA A 271 20.10 0.01 -12.81
CA ALA A 271 20.01 1.24 -12.03
C ALA A 271 21.40 1.81 -11.73
N THR A 272 21.60 3.09 -12.01
CA THR A 272 22.89 3.78 -11.80
C THR A 272 23.18 3.97 -10.31
N LEU A 273 22.14 4.32 -9.55
CA LEU A 273 22.26 4.65 -8.12
C LEU A 273 22.01 3.44 -7.20
N LYS A 274 21.67 2.28 -7.75
CA LYS A 274 21.47 1.04 -6.99
C LYS A 274 22.24 -0.10 -7.64
N SER A 275 23.33 -0.50 -6.99
CA SER A 275 24.08 -1.69 -7.38
C SER A 275 23.16 -2.91 -7.49
N ASP A 276 23.35 -3.63 -8.59
CA ASP A 276 22.74 -4.92 -8.93
C ASP A 276 21.22 -4.96 -8.77
N TYR A 277 20.54 -3.85 -9.10
CA TYR A 277 19.09 -3.78 -9.07
C TYR A 277 18.49 -3.57 -10.45
N LYS A 278 17.45 -4.37 -10.74
CA LYS A 278 16.57 -4.23 -11.90
C LYS A 278 15.12 -4.20 -11.43
N VAL A 279 14.27 -3.48 -12.16
CA VAL A 279 12.82 -3.46 -11.89
C VAL A 279 12.24 -4.88 -12.06
N PRO A 280 11.39 -5.36 -11.14
CA PRO A 280 10.75 -6.65 -11.30
C PRO A 280 9.93 -6.71 -12.59
N THR A 281 10.01 -7.83 -13.30
CA THR A 281 9.20 -8.11 -14.48
C THR A 281 7.86 -8.71 -14.08
N SER A 282 6.81 -8.41 -14.84
CA SER A 282 5.54 -9.10 -14.68
C SER A 282 5.64 -10.52 -15.21
N GLN A 283 5.07 -11.49 -14.48
CA GLN A 283 4.94 -12.88 -14.98
C GLN A 283 3.91 -12.97 -16.11
N PHE A 284 2.91 -12.08 -16.12
CA PHE A 284 1.89 -12.01 -17.15
C PHE A 284 2.08 -10.72 -17.97
N PRO A 285 2.34 -10.81 -19.29
CA PRO A 285 2.54 -9.63 -20.13
C PRO A 285 1.26 -8.83 -20.38
N GLY A 286 0.08 -9.44 -20.19
CA GLY A 286 -1.23 -8.79 -20.26
C GLY A 286 -2.07 -9.10 -19.02
N SER A 287 -2.53 -8.08 -18.30
CA SER A 287 -3.38 -8.21 -17.11
C SER A 287 -4.88 -8.22 -17.42
N TYR A 288 -5.26 -7.99 -18.68
CA TYR A 288 -6.65 -7.94 -19.11
C TYR A 288 -7.12 -9.33 -19.56
N LEU A 289 -7.46 -10.17 -18.57
CA LEU A 289 -7.99 -11.51 -18.84
C LEU A 289 -9.22 -11.47 -19.75
N SER A 290 -10.10 -10.48 -19.61
CA SER A 290 -11.27 -10.33 -20.49
C SER A 290 -10.89 -10.19 -21.96
N LEU A 291 -9.90 -9.35 -22.29
CA LEU A 291 -9.44 -9.20 -23.68
C LEU A 291 -8.77 -10.47 -24.20
N THR A 292 -8.02 -11.18 -23.35
CA THR A 292 -7.42 -12.46 -23.72
C THR A 292 -8.48 -13.54 -23.95
N LEU A 293 -9.53 -13.56 -23.13
CA LEU A 293 -10.66 -14.49 -23.28
C LEU A 293 -11.52 -14.16 -24.50
N ILE A 294 -11.66 -12.88 -24.83
CA ILE A 294 -12.48 -12.43 -25.97
C ILE A 294 -11.69 -12.47 -27.30
N SER A 295 -10.40 -12.79 -27.28
CA SER A 295 -9.59 -12.79 -28.49
C SER A 295 -10.07 -13.83 -29.51
N GLU A 296 -10.21 -13.41 -30.77
CA GLU A 296 -10.72 -14.24 -31.88
C GLU A 296 -9.97 -15.56 -32.04
N LYS A 297 -8.64 -15.53 -31.83
CA LYS A 297 -7.77 -16.71 -31.88
C LYS A 297 -8.14 -17.80 -30.86
N ARG A 298 -8.81 -17.42 -29.77
CA ARG A 298 -9.26 -18.36 -28.73
C ARG A 298 -10.67 -18.86 -29.03
N TYR A 299 -11.57 -17.97 -29.47
CA TYR A 299 -12.93 -18.34 -29.88
C TYR A 299 -12.95 -19.35 -31.04
N SER A 300 -11.97 -19.33 -31.94
CA SER A 300 -11.88 -20.31 -33.02
C SER A 300 -11.47 -21.72 -32.58
N VAL A 301 -11.03 -21.89 -31.33
CA VAL A 301 -10.53 -23.17 -30.77
C VAL A 301 -11.46 -23.73 -29.69
N GLU A 302 -12.31 -22.90 -29.07
CA GLU A 302 -13.25 -23.36 -28.05
C GLU A 302 -14.46 -24.07 -28.66
N GLU A 303 -14.72 -25.30 -28.21
CA GLU A 303 -15.99 -25.99 -28.48
C GLU A 303 -17.17 -25.18 -27.92
N GLY A 304 -18.26 -25.11 -28.68
CA GLY A 304 -19.43 -24.30 -28.36
C GLY A 304 -19.92 -24.52 -26.92
N ARG A 305 -20.13 -23.42 -26.18
CA ARG A 305 -20.69 -23.45 -24.82
C ARG A 305 -22.02 -24.19 -24.84
N LYS A 306 -22.07 -25.37 -24.21
CA LYS A 306 -23.32 -26.07 -23.90
C LYS A 306 -24.06 -25.30 -22.82
N GLY A 307 -24.87 -24.33 -23.22
CA GLY A 307 -25.83 -23.69 -22.33
C GLY A 307 -26.91 -24.70 -21.96
N THR A 308 -27.04 -25.04 -20.68
CA THR A 308 -28.23 -25.75 -20.21
C THR A 308 -29.40 -24.80 -20.35
N ALA A 309 -30.34 -25.13 -21.24
CA ALA A 309 -31.61 -24.41 -21.34
C ALA A 309 -32.27 -24.43 -19.96
N THR A 310 -32.54 -23.26 -19.39
CA THR A 310 -33.48 -23.16 -18.27
C THR A 310 -34.80 -23.76 -18.74
N PRO A 311 -35.43 -24.67 -17.98
CA PRO A 311 -36.70 -25.23 -18.40
C PRO A 311 -37.70 -24.07 -18.46
N SER A 312 -38.14 -23.75 -19.68
CA SER A 312 -39.34 -22.95 -19.91
C SER A 312 -40.45 -23.56 -19.06
N ALA A 313 -41.08 -22.75 -18.23
CA ALA A 313 -42.25 -23.15 -17.45
C ALA A 313 -43.24 -23.79 -18.41
N LYS A 314 -43.39 -25.12 -18.31
CA LYS A 314 -44.34 -25.89 -19.12
C LYS A 314 -45.71 -25.21 -18.96
N GLY A 315 -46.20 -24.66 -20.06
CA GLY A 315 -47.59 -24.28 -20.20
C GLY A 315 -48.46 -25.45 -19.79
N LEU A 316 -49.51 -25.13 -19.04
CA LEU A 316 -50.63 -26.01 -18.72
C LEU A 316 -51.00 -26.86 -19.94
N GLY A 317 -50.87 -28.18 -19.79
CA GLY A 317 -51.38 -29.13 -20.76
C GLY A 317 -52.89 -29.01 -20.81
N VAL A 318 -53.40 -28.31 -21.81
CA VAL A 318 -54.83 -28.36 -22.17
C VAL A 318 -55.04 -29.66 -22.94
N GLY A 319 -55.46 -30.70 -22.23
CA GLY A 319 -55.97 -31.92 -22.85
C GLY A 319 -57.27 -31.62 -23.57
N LYS A 320 -57.21 -31.47 -24.91
CA LYS A 320 -58.40 -31.55 -25.77
C LYS A 320 -58.71 -33.03 -26.02
N GLY A 321 -59.61 -33.59 -25.21
CA GLY A 321 -60.28 -34.85 -25.51
C GLY A 321 -61.47 -34.59 -26.42
N ASN A 322 -61.30 -34.81 -27.72
CA ASN A 322 -62.36 -35.19 -28.65
C ASN A 322 -61.94 -36.60 -29.12
N GLY A 323 -62.65 -37.71 -28.99
CA GLY A 323 -64.05 -38.07 -28.76
C GLY A 323 -64.24 -39.38 -29.55
N TRP A 324 -65.15 -40.28 -29.13
CA TRP A 324 -66.09 -41.02 -30.01
C TRP A 324 -66.68 -42.31 -29.37
N TRP A 325 -68.03 -42.36 -29.35
CA TRP A 325 -68.98 -43.50 -29.45
C TRP A 325 -69.15 -44.39 -28.20
N GLY A 326 -70.33 -44.87 -27.80
CA GLY A 326 -71.62 -44.99 -28.49
C GLY A 326 -72.16 -46.42 -28.31
N ASN A 327 -72.75 -46.70 -27.13
CA ASN A 327 -73.85 -47.64 -26.78
C ASN A 327 -73.86 -47.87 -25.27
#